data_AF-A0A9P6QPP6-F1
#
_entry.id   AF-A0A9P6QPP6-F1
#
_cell.length_a   1.000
_cell.length_b   1.000
_cell.length_c   1.000
_cell.angle_alpha   90.00
_cell.angle_beta   90.00
_cell.angle_gamma   90.00
#
_symmetry.space_group_name_H-M   'P 1'
#
loop_
_entity.id
_entity.type
_entity.pdbx_description
1 polymer ?
#
loop_
_entity_poly.entity_id
_entity_poly.type
_entity_poly.pdbx_seq_one_letter_code
_entity_poly.pdbx_strand_id
1 'polypeptide(L)'
;MMMSVLGLNITILGLGPVGAPMGDNVPFDVIMYNEDDEVMEATIANVAIEVRSPESGTMEWITPPLSSGLLNGTMRRKLLESGELKEQVITVTDLKKAAAEGRRIKCFNSVRKEYPVTLKC
;
A
#
# COMPACT_ATOMS: atom_id res chain seq x y z
N MET A 1 3.89 -7.16 -17.53
CA MET A 1 3.01 -6.77 -18.64
C MET A 1 2.20 -5.58 -18.16
N MET A 2 2.40 -4.40 -18.75
CA MET A 2 1.66 -3.18 -18.42
C MET A 2 0.24 -3.33 -19.00
N MET A 3 -0.80 -3.19 -18.20
CA MET A 3 -2.18 -3.23 -18.68
C MET A 3 -2.88 -1.95 -18.22
N SER A 4 -3.09 -0.99 -19.12
CA SER A 4 -3.91 0.18 -18.78
C SER A 4 -5.38 -0.23 -18.80
N VAL A 5 -6.09 0.02 -17.70
CA VAL A 5 -7.56 -0.06 -17.66
C VAL A 5 -8.04 1.31 -17.23
N LEU A 6 -8.83 1.98 -18.08
CA LEU A 6 -9.51 3.25 -17.79
C LEU A 6 -8.61 4.44 -17.38
N GLY A 7 -7.40 4.56 -17.95
CA GLY A 7 -6.51 5.71 -17.68
C GLY A 7 -5.73 5.62 -16.37
N LEU A 8 -5.75 4.47 -15.70
CA LEU A 8 -4.90 4.18 -14.55
C LEU A 8 -3.67 3.39 -15.02
N ASN A 9 -2.48 3.81 -14.58
CA ASN A 9 -1.26 3.05 -14.78
C ASN A 9 -1.26 1.83 -13.86
N ILE A 10 -1.34 0.63 -14.46
CA ILE A 10 -1.22 -0.64 -13.72
C ILE A 10 0.10 -1.28 -14.12
N THR A 11 1.10 -1.14 -13.25
CA THR A 11 2.13 -2.16 -13.10
C THR A 11 1.64 -3.14 -12.04
N ILE A 12 1.51 -4.41 -12.43
CA ILE A 12 1.18 -5.50 -11.50
C ILE A 12 2.31 -5.62 -10.48
N LEU A 13 2.15 -4.96 -9.34
CA LEU A 13 2.89 -5.23 -8.13
C LEU A 13 1.98 -6.14 -7.30
N GLY A 14 2.24 -7.43 -7.38
CA GLY A 14 1.39 -8.42 -6.77
C GLY A 14 1.52 -8.38 -5.25
N LEU A 15 0.42 -8.41 -4.51
CA LEU A 15 0.47 -8.61 -3.06
C LEU A 15 0.26 -10.10 -2.72
N GLY A 16 1.00 -10.61 -1.74
CA GLY A 16 0.81 -11.94 -1.17
C GLY A 16 0.39 -11.88 0.30
N PRO A 17 -0.43 -12.82 0.80
CA PRO A 17 -0.63 -12.95 2.23
C PRO A 17 0.67 -13.45 2.87
N VAL A 18 0.96 -12.96 4.07
CA VAL A 18 2.13 -13.39 4.83
C VAL A 18 2.04 -14.90 5.08
N GLY A 19 3.07 -15.65 4.67
CA GLY A 19 3.18 -17.09 4.90
C GLY A 19 2.50 -17.99 3.86
N ALA A 20 1.94 -17.45 2.76
CA ALA A 20 1.50 -18.30 1.65
C ALA A 20 2.68 -19.11 1.08
N PRO A 21 2.45 -20.40 0.74
CA PRO A 21 3.46 -21.21 0.07
C PRO A 21 3.89 -20.51 -1.22
N MET A 22 5.19 -20.50 -1.51
CA MET A 22 5.80 -19.79 -2.63
C MET A 22 5.43 -20.37 -4.03
N GLY A 23 4.36 -21.17 -4.10
CA GLY A 23 4.03 -22.07 -5.21
C GLY A 23 3.00 -21.57 -6.22
N ASP A 24 2.23 -20.52 -5.90
CA ASP A 24 1.28 -19.88 -6.79
C ASP A 24 1.77 -18.46 -7.19
N ASN A 25 2.11 -18.31 -8.47
CA ASN A 25 2.51 -17.05 -9.10
C ASN A 25 1.37 -16.02 -9.21
N VAL A 26 0.20 -16.30 -8.64
CA VAL A 26 -0.95 -15.41 -8.69
C VAL A 26 -0.93 -14.51 -7.45
N PRO A 27 -0.98 -13.18 -7.64
CA PRO A 27 -1.11 -12.29 -6.50
C PRO A 27 -2.52 -12.35 -5.91
N PHE A 28 -2.63 -12.19 -4.59
CA PHE A 28 -3.91 -12.07 -3.89
C PHE A 28 -4.66 -10.80 -4.29
N ASP A 29 -3.91 -9.71 -4.48
CA ASP A 29 -4.41 -8.41 -4.90
C ASP A 29 -3.29 -7.65 -5.64
N VAL A 30 -3.60 -6.52 -6.26
CA VAL A 30 -2.64 -5.65 -6.95
C VAL A 30 -2.68 -4.24 -6.40
N ILE A 31 -1.55 -3.54 -6.40
CA ILE A 31 -1.47 -2.12 -6.08
C ILE A 31 -1.62 -1.27 -7.34
N MET A 32 -2.45 -0.24 -7.28
CA MET A 32 -2.64 0.78 -8.32
C MET A 32 -1.86 2.05 -7.95
N TYR A 33 -1.40 2.78 -8.97
CA TYR A 33 -0.71 4.07 -8.81
C TYR A 33 -1.10 5.02 -9.96
N ASN A 34 -0.88 6.31 -9.76
CA ASN A 34 -1.28 7.35 -10.72
C ASN A 34 -0.20 7.64 -11.79
N GLU A 35 -0.36 8.72 -12.55
CA GLU A 35 0.59 9.12 -13.60
C GLU A 35 1.94 9.62 -13.06
N ASP A 36 1.99 10.04 -11.80
CA ASP A 36 3.18 10.53 -11.10
C ASP A 36 3.90 9.43 -10.30
N ASP A 37 3.60 8.15 -10.59
CA ASP A 37 4.11 6.97 -9.87
C ASP A 37 3.76 6.94 -8.37
N GLU A 38 2.73 7.68 -7.94
CA GLU A 38 2.24 7.65 -6.56
C GLU A 38 1.26 6.49 -6.33
N VAL A 39 1.57 5.66 -5.34
CA VAL A 39 0.69 4.57 -4.88
C VAL A 39 -0.64 5.15 -4.43
N MET A 40 -1.74 4.53 -4.87
CA MET A 40 -3.10 4.89 -4.45
C MET A 40 -3.66 3.87 -3.47
N GLU A 41 -4.09 2.71 -3.97
CA GLU A 41 -4.77 1.68 -3.21
C GLU A 41 -4.64 0.31 -3.89
N ALA A 42 -5.04 -0.74 -3.18
CA ALA A 42 -5.27 -2.06 -3.76
C ALA A 42 -6.70 -2.15 -4.33
N THR A 43 -7.04 -3.21 -5.08
CA THR A 43 -8.37 -3.29 -5.72
C THR A 43 -9.53 -3.31 -4.71
N ILE A 44 -9.27 -3.78 -3.48
CA ILE A 44 -10.28 -3.89 -2.41
C ILE A 44 -9.87 -3.28 -1.07
N ALA A 45 -8.77 -2.52 -1.01
CA ALA A 45 -8.23 -2.02 0.26
C ALA A 45 -7.32 -0.81 0.09
N ASN A 46 -7.27 0.06 1.11
CA ASN A 46 -6.21 1.04 1.22
C ASN A 46 -4.91 0.37 1.71
N VAL A 47 -3.77 1.03 1.50
CA VAL A 47 -2.43 0.51 1.82
C VAL A 47 -1.67 1.47 2.74
N ALA A 48 -0.82 0.90 3.60
CA ALA A 48 0.16 1.63 4.39
C ALA A 48 1.48 0.88 4.45
N ILE A 49 2.57 1.62 4.58
CA ILE A 49 3.92 1.09 4.80
C ILE A 49 4.49 1.69 6.08
N GLU A 50 5.41 0.97 6.72
CA GLU A 50 6.22 1.57 7.76
C GLU A 50 7.39 2.37 7.19
N VAL A 51 7.62 3.53 7.80
CA VAL A 51 8.80 4.37 7.56
C VAL A 51 9.42 4.73 8.90
N ARG A 52 10.74 4.95 8.90
CA ARG A 52 11.40 5.58 10.04
C ARG A 52 11.15 7.07 9.94
N SER A 53 10.51 7.63 10.97
CA SER A 53 10.34 9.08 11.10
C SER A 53 11.72 9.74 11.22
N PRO A 54 12.05 10.71 10.35
CA PRO A 54 13.31 11.43 10.44
C PRO A 54 13.38 12.31 11.70
N GLU A 55 12.22 12.69 12.28
CA GLU A 55 12.15 13.57 13.45
C GLU A 55 12.30 12.78 14.76
N SER A 56 11.50 11.73 14.95
CA SER A 56 11.49 10.94 16.20
C SER A 56 12.46 9.76 16.17
N GLY A 57 12.90 9.35 14.98
CA GLY A 57 13.64 8.09 14.79
C GLY A 57 12.79 6.84 15.06
N THR A 58 11.49 6.95 15.30
CA THR A 58 10.60 5.80 15.53
C THR A 58 10.02 5.28 14.22
N MET A 59 9.53 4.04 14.23
CA MET A 59 8.74 3.52 13.11
C MET A 59 7.33 4.10 13.16
N GLU A 60 6.85 4.57 12.02
CA GLU A 60 5.51 5.15 11.86
C GLU A 60 4.85 4.56 10.62
N TRP A 61 3.52 4.50 10.62
CA TRP A 61 2.75 4.07 9.46
C TRP A 61 2.30 5.26 8.63
N ILE A 62 2.59 5.22 7.33
CA ILE A 62 2.12 6.20 6.37
C ILE A 62 1.18 5.58 5.34
N THR A 63 0.22 6.35 4.87
CA THR A 63 -0.73 5.97 3.81
C THR A 63 -0.82 7.10 2.76
N PRO A 64 -1.09 6.81 1.48
CA PRO A 64 -1.18 7.84 0.45
C PRO A 64 -2.27 8.87 0.76
N PRO A 65 -2.05 10.18 0.48
CA PRO A 65 -3.04 11.24 0.67
C PRO A 65 -4.13 11.17 -0.40
N LEU A 66 -5.31 11.75 -0.13
CA LEU A 66 -6.42 11.76 -1.10
C LEU A 66 -6.06 12.38 -2.45
N SER A 67 -5.09 13.30 -2.48
CA SER A 67 -4.57 13.91 -3.70
C SER A 67 -3.93 12.91 -4.65
N SER A 68 -3.49 11.73 -4.18
CA SER A 68 -2.91 10.69 -5.04
C SER A 68 -3.97 9.96 -5.87
N GLY A 69 -5.27 10.07 -5.54
CA GLY A 69 -6.37 9.54 -6.35
C GLY A 69 -7.09 8.29 -5.81
N LEU A 70 -6.73 7.83 -4.60
CA LEU A 70 -7.39 6.70 -3.92
C LEU A 70 -8.80 7.02 -3.40
N LEU A 71 -9.61 5.98 -3.21
CA LEU A 71 -10.85 6.06 -2.46
C LEU A 71 -10.60 6.41 -0.99
N ASN A 72 -11.43 7.32 -0.47
CA ASN A 72 -11.41 7.73 0.93
C ASN A 72 -12.08 6.66 1.83
N GLY A 73 -11.39 5.54 2.06
CA GLY A 73 -11.91 4.42 2.84
C GLY A 73 -12.28 4.79 4.28
N THR A 74 -13.38 4.22 4.79
CA THR A 74 -13.88 4.46 6.15
C THR A 74 -12.88 4.06 7.24
N MET A 75 -12.20 2.91 7.08
CA MET A 75 -11.16 2.49 8.03
C MET A 75 -9.92 3.39 7.94
N ARG A 76 -9.54 3.82 6.73
CA ARG A 76 -8.45 4.80 6.53
C ARG A 76 -8.70 6.08 7.32
N ARG A 77 -9.90 6.67 7.18
CA ARG A 77 -10.28 7.88 7.95
C ARG A 77 -10.16 7.64 9.45
N LYS A 78 -10.73 6.55 9.95
CA LYS A 78 -10.67 6.21 11.38
C LYS A 78 -9.23 6.12 11.90
N LEU A 79 -8.33 5.48 11.16
CA LEU A 79 -6.93 5.33 11.55
C LEU A 79 -6.12 6.63 11.45
N LEU A 80 -6.50 7.53 10.54
CA LEU A 80 -5.93 8.89 10.48
C LEU A 80 -6.41 9.74 11.67
N GLU A 81 -7.71 9.68 11.99
CA GLU A 81 -8.31 10.38 13.12
C GLU A 81 -7.75 9.93 14.48
N SER A 82 -7.38 8.65 14.61
CA SER A 82 -6.74 8.12 15.82
C SER A 82 -5.23 8.39 15.90
N GLY A 83 -4.61 8.91 14.84
CA GLY A 83 -3.17 9.13 14.75
C GLY A 83 -2.34 7.85 14.53
N GLU A 84 -2.99 6.73 14.22
CA GLU A 84 -2.32 5.45 13.91
C GLU A 84 -1.72 5.44 12.49
N LEU A 85 -2.20 6.32 11.62
CA LEU A 85 -1.66 6.59 10.29
C LEU A 85 -1.32 8.08 10.14
N LYS A 86 -0.32 8.37 9.30
CA LYS A 86 -0.07 9.70 8.76
C LYS A 86 -0.23 9.70 7.24
N GLU A 87 -0.75 10.80 6.68
CA GLU A 87 -0.77 10.98 5.23
C GLU A 87 0.62 11.39 4.74
N GLN A 88 1.14 10.66 3.75
CA GLN A 88 2.37 11.00 3.04
C GLN A 88 2.33 10.36 1.66
N VAL A 89 2.82 11.07 0.64
CA VAL A 89 2.99 10.49 -0.70
C VAL A 89 3.92 9.27 -0.61
N ILE A 90 3.50 8.16 -1.21
CA ILE A 90 4.28 6.94 -1.33
C ILE A 90 4.47 6.68 -2.81
N THR A 91 5.71 6.73 -3.31
CA THR A 91 5.97 6.36 -4.70
C THR A 91 6.07 4.84 -4.85
N VAL A 92 5.92 4.33 -6.08
CA VAL A 92 6.22 2.94 -6.42
C VAL A 92 7.65 2.54 -6.00
N THR A 93 8.60 3.48 -6.12
CA THR A 93 9.99 3.28 -5.69
C THR A 93 10.08 3.12 -4.17
N ASP A 94 9.38 3.95 -3.40
CA ASP A 94 9.35 3.84 -1.93
C ASP A 94 8.76 2.50 -1.47
N LEU A 95 7.68 2.06 -2.12
CA LEU A 95 7.02 0.78 -1.82
C LEU A 95 7.96 -0.41 -2.09
N LYS A 96 8.64 -0.43 -3.24
CA LYS A 96 9.63 -1.47 -3.58
C LYS A 96 10.82 -1.46 -2.61
N LYS A 97 11.32 -0.28 -2.27
CA LYS A 97 12.40 -0.11 -1.30
C LYS A 97 11.98 -0.63 0.08
N ALA A 98 10.77 -0.33 0.53
CA ALA A 98 10.23 -0.82 1.78
C ALA A 98 10.19 -2.35 1.82
N ALA A 99 9.70 -2.98 0.75
CA ALA A 99 9.69 -4.44 0.63
C ALA A 99 11.10 -5.04 0.64
N ALA A 100 12.04 -4.47 -0.13
CA ALA A 100 13.43 -4.95 -0.21
C ALA A 100 14.17 -4.84 1.13
N GLU A 101 13.85 -3.82 1.93
CA GLU A 101 14.39 -3.61 3.28
C GLU A 101 13.66 -4.43 4.35
N GLY A 102 12.65 -5.25 3.97
CA GLY A 102 11.86 -6.04 4.92
C GLY A 102 10.94 -5.21 5.82
N ARG A 103 10.63 -3.96 5.45
CA ARG A 103 9.68 -3.12 6.20
C ARG A 103 8.27 -3.65 6.06
N ARG A 104 7.46 -3.46 7.12
CA ARG A 104 6.09 -3.97 7.13
C ARG A 104 5.20 -3.17 6.18
N ILE A 105 4.37 -3.89 5.46
CA ILE A 105 3.33 -3.36 4.56
C ILE A 105 2.01 -3.96 5.02
N LYS A 106 0.96 -3.14 5.10
CA LYS A 106 -0.39 -3.60 5.44
C LYS A 106 -1.41 -3.07 4.45
N CYS A 107 -2.40 -3.89 4.18
CA CYS A 107 -3.65 -3.45 3.57
C CYS A 107 -4.75 -3.44 4.61
N PHE A 108 -5.76 -2.60 4.39
CA PHE A 108 -6.86 -2.46 5.33
C PHE A 108 -8.15 -1.99 4.68
N ASN A 109 -9.26 -2.50 5.20
CA ASN A 109 -10.62 -2.04 4.90
C ASN A 109 -11.55 -2.35 6.08
N SER A 110 -12.78 -1.81 6.05
CA SER A 110 -13.72 -1.95 7.16
C SER A 110 -14.22 -3.39 7.41
N VAL A 111 -14.03 -4.30 6.45
CA VAL A 111 -14.46 -5.70 6.53
C VAL A 111 -13.36 -6.57 7.14
N ARG A 112 -12.19 -6.63 6.50
CA ARG A 112 -11.06 -7.49 6.86
C ARG A 112 -10.15 -6.91 7.95
N LYS A 113 -10.37 -5.65 8.33
CA LYS A 113 -9.50 -4.90 9.23
C LYS A 113 -8.10 -4.75 8.63
N GLU A 114 -7.08 -4.53 9.44
CA GLU A 114 -5.69 -4.47 9.01
C GLU A 114 -5.13 -5.88 8.86
N TYR A 115 -4.48 -6.14 7.73
CA TYR A 115 -3.79 -7.40 7.48
C TYR A 115 -2.44 -7.14 6.78
N PRO A 116 -1.39 -7.89 7.18
CA PRO A 116 -0.08 -7.72 6.59
C PRO A 116 -0.04 -8.33 5.18
N VAL A 117 0.75 -7.72 4.30
CA VAL A 117 0.96 -8.17 2.93
C VAL A 117 2.44 -8.11 2.57
N THR A 118 2.86 -8.91 1.60
CA THR A 118 4.19 -8.83 0.99
C THR A 118 4.08 -8.36 -0.45
N LEU A 119 5.06 -7.60 -0.90
CA LEU A 119 5.18 -7.22 -2.31
C LEU A 119 5.87 -8.35 -3.09
N LYS A 120 5.21 -8.84 -4.15
CA LYS A 120 5.78 -9.68 -5.20
C LYS A 120 6.15 -8.76 -6.37
N CYS A 121 7.43 -8.67 -6.67
CA CYS A 121 7.99 -7.84 -7.74
C CYS A 121 8.98 -8.63 -8.58
#